data_AF-A0A2V6G8Z0-F1
#
_entry.id   AF-A0A2V6G8Z0-F1
#
_cell.length_a   1.000
_cell.length_b   1.000
_cell.length_c   1.000
_cell.angle_alpha   90.00
_cell.angle_beta   90.00
_cell.angle_gamma   90.00
#
_symmetry.space_group_name_H-M   'P 1'
#
loop_
_entity.id
_entity.type
_entity.pdbx_description
1 polymer ?
#
loop_
_entity_poly.entity_id
_entity_poly.type
_entity_poly.pdbx_seq_one_letter_code
_entity_poly.pdbx_strand_id
1 'polypeptide(L)'
;MISAFLNTVKIPELRRRILFTLAVVVVVRLGAAITTPGVNQGVLQDWFRTSLNQRTGGGLAALFNLFSGGALENCAVFSLGIMPYISASIMMQLLTAVIPQLGRLAREDGGRQKIMQLTRYTTLVLCIFQGYLLALSFQHPESYHT
;
A
#
# COMPACT_ATOMS: atom_id res chain seq x y z
N MET A 1 -31.11 1.59 -12.58
CA MET A 1 -29.72 1.62 -12.04
C MET A 1 -28.96 2.86 -12.49
N ILE A 2 -28.98 3.24 -13.77
CA ILE A 2 -28.31 4.46 -14.28
C ILE A 2 -28.86 5.75 -13.64
N SER A 3 -30.17 5.81 -13.38
CA SER A 3 -30.81 6.91 -12.66
C SER A 3 -30.27 7.12 -11.24
N ALA A 4 -29.84 6.06 -10.55
CA ALA A 4 -29.22 6.17 -9.23
C ALA A 4 -27.84 6.84 -9.32
N PHE A 5 -27.02 6.47 -10.31
CA PHE A 5 -25.73 7.13 -10.59
C PHE A 5 -25.89 8.62 -10.97
N LEU A 6 -26.91 8.94 -11.79
CA LEU A 6 -27.20 10.33 -12.16
C LEU A 6 -27.69 11.16 -10.97
N ASN A 7 -28.42 10.57 -10.02
CA ASN A 7 -28.85 11.24 -8.80
C ASN A 7 -27.68 11.53 -7.84
N THR A 8 -26.64 10.71 -7.85
CA THR A 8 -25.42 10.91 -7.03
C THR A 8 -24.73 12.25 -7.33
N VAL A 9 -24.79 12.72 -8.58
CA VAL A 9 -24.21 14.01 -9.01
C VAL A 9 -25.13 15.20 -8.67
N LYS A 10 -26.44 14.97 -8.59
CA LYS A 10 -27.44 15.99 -8.26
C LYS A 10 -27.47 16.34 -6.78
N ILE A 11 -27.22 15.36 -5.89
CA ILE A 11 -27.23 15.59 -4.45
C ILE A 11 -25.92 16.28 -4.04
N PRO A 12 -25.96 17.51 -3.49
CA PRO A 12 -24.75 18.30 -3.22
C PRO A 12 -23.80 17.64 -2.23
N GLU A 13 -24.32 16.89 -1.25
CA GLU A 13 -23.50 16.15 -0.29
C GLU A 13 -22.73 15.00 -0.96
N LEU A 14 -23.39 14.20 -1.81
CA LEU A 14 -22.73 13.09 -2.51
C LEU A 14 -21.71 13.61 -3.53
N ARG A 15 -22.04 14.67 -4.27
CA ARG A 15 -21.11 15.35 -5.18
C ARG A 15 -19.84 15.79 -4.44
N ARG A 16 -19.96 16.37 -3.24
CA ARG A 16 -18.82 16.79 -2.42
C ARG A 16 -17.95 15.60 -1.98
N ARG A 17 -18.57 14.50 -1.55
CA ARG A 17 -17.86 13.27 -1.19
C ARG A 17 -17.10 12.67 -2.39
N ILE A 18 -17.73 12.62 -3.57
CA ILE A 18 -17.09 12.14 -4.80
C ILE A 18 -15.88 13.02 -5.17
N LEU A 19 -16.05 14.34 -5.18
CA LEU A 19 -14.96 15.27 -5.50
C LEU A 19 -13.80 15.14 -4.52
N PHE A 20 -14.08 14.94 -3.23
CA PHE A 20 -13.06 14.68 -2.23
C PHE A 20 -12.31 13.37 -2.51
N THR A 21 -13.02 12.27 -2.78
CA THR A 21 -12.38 10.99 -3.13
C THR A 21 -11.53 11.12 -4.39
N LEU A 22 -12.02 11.78 -5.44
CA LEU A 22 -11.27 12.05 -6.67
C LEU A 22 -10.02 12.88 -6.39
N ALA A 23 -10.12 13.92 -5.57
CA ALA A 23 -8.97 14.74 -5.18
C ALA A 23 -7.90 13.90 -4.45
N VAL A 24 -8.31 13.03 -3.51
CA VAL A 24 -7.39 12.12 -2.82
C VAL A 24 -6.71 11.17 -3.80
N VAL A 25 -7.44 10.61 -4.77
CA VAL A 25 -6.86 9.74 -5.81
C VAL A 25 -5.80 10.50 -6.62
N VAL A 26 -6.06 11.76 -6.99
CA VAL A 26 -5.07 12.60 -7.70
C VAL A 26 -3.82 12.82 -6.84
N VAL A 27 -3.96 13.11 -5.54
CA VAL A 27 -2.80 13.28 -4.63
C VAL A 27 -1.98 12.00 -4.55
N VAL A 28 -2.63 10.84 -4.41
CA VAL A 28 -1.93 9.54 -4.40
C VAL A 28 -1.20 9.29 -5.72
N ARG A 29 -1.81 9.65 -6.86
CA ARG A 29 -1.17 9.53 -8.17
C ARG A 29 0.02 10.45 -8.34
N LEU A 30 -0.04 11.69 -7.86
CA LEU A 30 1.09 12.60 -7.87
C LEU A 30 2.25 12.05 -7.02
N GLY A 31 1.95 11.53 -5.81
CA GLY A 31 2.98 10.92 -4.96
C GLY A 31 3.59 9.62 -5.52
N ALA A 32 2.86 8.88 -6.36
CA ALA A 32 3.38 7.74 -7.09
C ALA A 32 4.23 8.11 -8.31
N ALA A 33 4.20 9.38 -8.77
CA ALA A 33 5.03 9.89 -9.84
C ALA A 33 6.30 10.59 -9.33
N ILE A 34 6.34 11.00 -8.05
CA ILE A 34 7.50 11.63 -7.43
C ILE A 34 8.51 10.53 -7.05
N THR A 35 9.64 10.50 -7.77
CA THR A 35 10.75 9.59 -7.50
C THR A 35 11.39 9.90 -6.16
N THR A 36 11.84 8.85 -5.46
CA THR A 36 12.54 9.01 -4.18
C THR A 36 13.94 9.60 -4.44
N PRO A 37 14.34 10.69 -3.75
CA PRO A 37 15.65 11.30 -3.94
C PRO A 37 16.78 10.30 -3.68
N GLY A 38 17.78 10.25 -4.56
CA GLY A 38 18.95 9.38 -4.41
C GLY A 38 18.84 8.00 -5.06
N VAL A 39 17.78 7.71 -5.83
CA VAL A 39 17.60 6.45 -6.56
C VAL A 39 17.62 6.69 -8.07
N ASN A 40 18.37 5.88 -8.83
CA ASN A 40 18.41 5.96 -10.29
C ASN A 40 17.27 5.11 -10.89
N GLN A 41 16.27 5.78 -11.47
CA GLN A 41 15.11 5.14 -12.08
C GLN A 41 15.47 4.19 -13.23
N GLY A 42 16.54 4.47 -13.98
CA GLY A 42 16.96 3.64 -15.11
C GLY A 42 17.39 2.23 -14.69
N VAL A 43 18.14 2.13 -13.58
CA VAL A 43 18.66 0.84 -13.08
C VAL A 43 17.53 -0.05 -12.56
N LEU A 44 16.51 0.53 -11.90
CA LEU A 44 15.39 -0.26 -11.40
C LEU A 44 14.43 -0.69 -12.51
N GLN A 45 14.24 0.12 -13.55
CA GLN A 45 13.46 -0.26 -14.73
C GLN A 45 14.10 -1.44 -15.48
N ASP A 46 15.43 -1.43 -15.61
CA ASP A 46 16.16 -2.55 -16.22
C ASP A 46 16.12 -3.81 -15.34
N TRP A 47 16.18 -3.66 -14.01
CA TRP A 47 15.95 -4.78 -13.07
C TRP A 47 14.53 -5.33 -13.19
N PHE A 48 13.50 -4.49 -13.18
CA PHE A 48 12.11 -4.93 -13.33
C PHE A 48 11.87 -5.67 -14.65
N ARG A 49 12.43 -5.16 -15.75
CA ARG A 49 12.37 -5.82 -17.07
C ARG A 49 13.07 -7.18 -17.06
N THR A 50 14.20 -7.29 -16.37
CA THR A 50 14.97 -8.54 -16.26
C THR A 50 14.29 -9.55 -15.34
N SER A 51 13.76 -9.12 -14.20
CA SER A 51 13.06 -9.95 -13.21
C SER A 51 11.69 -10.43 -13.68
N LEU A 52 10.98 -9.66 -14.52
CA LEU A 52 9.73 -10.09 -15.15
C LEU A 52 9.93 -11.27 -16.12
N ASN A 53 11.10 -11.37 -16.74
CA ASN A 53 11.44 -12.45 -17.66
C ASN A 53 11.88 -13.75 -16.94
N GLN A 54 12.22 -13.68 -15.65
CA GLN A 54 12.54 -14.86 -14.84
C GLN A 54 11.25 -15.46 -14.24
N ARG A 55 10.87 -16.63 -14.77
CA ARG A 55 9.60 -17.37 -14.54
C ARG A 55 9.24 -17.68 -13.08
N THR A 56 10.14 -17.45 -12.12
CA THR A 56 9.94 -17.85 -10.70
C THR A 56 9.70 -16.66 -9.76
N GLY A 57 9.98 -15.41 -10.17
CA GLY A 57 9.86 -14.21 -9.31
C GLY A 57 9.10 -13.03 -9.93
N GLY A 58 8.99 -12.96 -11.26
CA GLY A 58 8.35 -11.85 -11.96
C GLY A 58 6.87 -11.63 -11.65
N GLY A 59 6.11 -12.70 -11.40
CA GLY A 59 4.67 -12.61 -11.12
C GLY A 59 4.35 -11.89 -9.80
N LEU A 60 5.15 -12.13 -8.75
CA LEU A 60 4.96 -11.45 -7.46
C LEU A 60 5.37 -9.98 -7.53
N ALA A 61 6.48 -9.67 -8.23
CA ALA A 61 6.90 -8.29 -8.46
C ALA A 61 5.85 -7.51 -9.28
N ALA A 62 5.24 -8.14 -10.30
CA ALA A 62 4.16 -7.55 -11.08
C ALA A 62 2.91 -7.26 -10.22
N LEU A 63 2.53 -8.18 -9.35
CA LEU A 63 1.43 -7.97 -8.40
C LEU A 63 1.76 -6.83 -7.43
N PHE A 64 2.98 -6.75 -6.91
CA PHE A 64 3.40 -5.64 -6.06
C PHE A 64 3.38 -4.29 -6.78
N ASN A 65 3.76 -4.24 -8.06
CA ASN A 65 3.66 -3.02 -8.86
C ASN A 65 2.19 -2.61 -9.09
N LEU A 66 1.29 -3.59 -9.32
CA LEU A 66 -0.14 -3.35 -9.46
C LEU A 66 -0.76 -2.74 -8.19
N PHE A 67 -0.44 -3.31 -7.02
CA PHE A 67 -0.96 -2.84 -5.74
C PHE A 67 -0.34 -1.51 -5.28
N SER A 68 0.86 -1.17 -5.75
CA SER A 68 1.48 0.15 -5.55
C SER A 68 1.05 1.17 -6.61
N GLY A 69 0.30 0.76 -7.63
CA GLY A 69 -0.20 1.65 -8.69
C GLY A 69 0.88 2.13 -9.67
N GLY A 70 1.98 1.39 -9.80
CA GLY A 70 3.16 1.79 -10.60
C GLY A 70 4.22 2.54 -9.81
N ALA A 71 4.03 2.73 -8.50
CA ALA A 71 4.97 3.48 -7.65
C ALA A 71 6.29 2.72 -7.44
N LEU A 72 6.24 1.39 -7.35
CA LEU A 72 7.43 0.55 -7.13
C LEU A 72 8.38 0.56 -8.34
N GLU A 73 7.85 0.49 -9.56
CA GLU A 73 8.63 0.58 -10.80
C GLU A 73 9.28 1.96 -10.98
N ASN A 74 8.66 3.01 -10.45
CA ASN A 74 9.17 4.38 -10.53
C ASN A 74 10.00 4.81 -9.29
N CYS A 75 10.35 3.87 -8.39
CA CYS A 75 11.03 4.18 -7.12
C CYS A 75 10.35 5.32 -6.36
N ALA A 76 9.03 5.44 -6.41
CA ALA A 76 8.35 6.63 -5.92
C ALA A 76 8.29 6.67 -4.40
N VAL A 77 8.09 7.86 -3.82
CA VAL A 77 7.98 8.03 -2.36
C VAL A 77 6.85 7.16 -1.77
N PHE A 78 5.81 6.87 -2.56
CA PHE A 78 4.70 5.98 -2.20
C PHE A 78 4.89 4.54 -2.69
N SER A 79 6.13 4.06 -2.86
CA SER A 79 6.43 2.69 -3.36
C SER A 79 5.72 1.58 -2.57
N LEU A 80 5.58 1.72 -1.25
CA LEU A 80 4.89 0.74 -0.39
C LEU A 80 3.35 0.78 -0.55
N GLY A 81 2.79 1.91 -1.01
CA GLY A 81 1.36 2.09 -1.20
C GLY A 81 0.52 1.77 0.06
N ILE A 82 -0.61 1.09 -0.15
CA ILE A 82 -1.53 0.66 0.92
C ILE A 82 -1.15 -0.69 1.54
N MET A 83 -0.16 -1.39 0.98
CA MET A 83 0.17 -2.77 1.38
C MET A 83 0.55 -2.93 2.86
N PRO A 84 1.35 -2.04 3.48
CA PRO A 84 1.66 -2.17 4.91
C PRO A 84 0.40 -2.16 5.80
N TYR A 85 -0.65 -1.43 5.40
CA TYR A 85 -1.92 -1.42 6.10
C TYR A 85 -2.70 -2.72 5.89
N ILE A 86 -2.73 -3.24 4.65
CA ILE A 86 -3.37 -4.53 4.35
C ILE A 86 -2.70 -5.64 5.16
N SER A 87 -1.36 -5.72 5.13
CA SER A 87 -0.59 -6.70 5.90
C SER A 87 -0.83 -6.58 7.40
N ALA A 88 -0.81 -5.36 7.97
CA ALA A 88 -1.13 -5.15 9.39
C ALA A 88 -2.54 -5.62 9.74
N SER A 89 -3.52 -5.34 8.87
CA SER A 89 -4.91 -5.72 9.12
C SER A 89 -5.11 -7.24 9.13
N ILE A 90 -4.47 -7.97 8.21
CA ILE A 90 -4.46 -9.43 8.19
C ILE A 90 -3.76 -9.98 9.44
N MET A 91 -2.61 -9.41 9.81
CA MET A 91 -1.90 -9.83 11.02
C MET A 91 -2.76 -9.66 12.27
N MET A 92 -3.47 -8.52 12.40
CA MET A 92 -4.39 -8.29 13.51
C MET A 92 -5.60 -9.24 13.47
N GLN A 93 -6.14 -9.56 12.30
CA GLN A 93 -7.23 -10.54 12.15
C GLN A 93 -6.78 -11.93 12.61
N LEU A 94 -5.58 -12.37 12.21
CA LEU A 94 -5.00 -13.65 12.63
C LEU A 94 -4.69 -13.65 14.13
N LEU A 95 -4.09 -12.59 14.67
CA LEU A 95 -3.83 -12.44 16.11
C LEU A 95 -5.13 -12.47 16.93
N THR A 96 -6.22 -11.90 16.41
CA THR A 96 -7.53 -11.95 17.07
C THR A 96 -8.10 -13.37 17.13
N ALA A 97 -7.78 -14.22 16.14
CA ALA A 97 -8.19 -15.63 16.12
C ALA A 97 -7.33 -16.51 17.05
N VAL A 98 -6.04 -16.20 17.18
CA VAL A 98 -5.09 -16.99 17.98
C VAL A 98 -5.08 -16.56 19.45
N ILE A 99 -5.17 -15.26 19.73
CA ILE A 99 -5.09 -14.72 21.09
C ILE A 99 -6.50 -14.46 21.64
N PRO A 100 -6.98 -15.23 22.64
CA PRO A 100 -8.35 -15.14 23.13
C PRO A 100 -8.66 -13.78 23.79
N GLN A 101 -7.66 -13.08 24.32
CA GLN A 101 -7.82 -11.73 24.87
C GLN A 101 -8.19 -10.70 23.80
N LEU A 102 -7.53 -10.73 22.63
CA LEU A 102 -7.88 -9.88 21.50
C LEU A 102 -9.24 -10.28 20.92
N GLY A 103 -9.55 -11.58 20.89
CA GLY A 103 -10.88 -12.07 20.49
C GLY A 103 -12.01 -11.57 21.38
N ARG A 104 -11.79 -11.46 22.70
CA ARG A 104 -12.74 -10.85 23.65
C ARG A 104 -12.85 -9.35 23.42
N LEU A 105 -11.72 -8.65 23.29
CA LEU A 105 -11.69 -7.23 22.98
C LEU A 105 -12.44 -6.92 21.68
N ALA A 106 -12.39 -7.77 20.66
CA ALA A 106 -13.12 -7.58 19.42
C ALA A 106 -14.65 -7.63 19.56
N ARG A 107 -15.16 -8.28 20.61
CA ARG A 107 -16.59 -8.50 20.89
C ARG A 107 -17.18 -7.46 21.83
N GLU A 108 -16.35 -6.66 22.50
CA GLU A 108 -16.79 -5.57 23.36
C GLU A 108 -17.23 -4.33 22.56
N ASP A 109 -18.12 -3.53 23.14
CA ASP A 109 -18.53 -2.25 22.57
C ASP A 109 -17.32 -1.29 22.48
N GLY A 110 -17.07 -0.77 21.28
CA GLY A 110 -15.87 0.03 20.97
C GLY A 110 -14.59 -0.78 20.77
N GLY A 111 -14.62 -2.09 21.02
CA GLY A 111 -13.50 -3.01 20.84
C GLY A 111 -12.94 -3.06 19.42
N ARG A 112 -13.83 -3.03 18.42
CA ARG A 112 -13.45 -2.92 17.00
C ARG A 112 -12.65 -1.64 16.70
N GLN A 113 -12.99 -0.52 17.34
CA GLN A 113 -12.26 0.73 17.16
C GLN A 113 -10.86 0.65 17.76
N LYS A 114 -10.72 0.02 18.94
CA LYS A 114 -9.41 -0.26 19.55
C LYS A 114 -8.53 -1.14 18.66
N ILE A 115 -9.10 -2.20 18.06
CA ILE A 115 -8.37 -3.06 17.11
C ILE A 115 -7.95 -2.28 15.86
N MET A 116 -8.81 -1.41 15.33
CA MET A 116 -8.42 -0.53 14.22
C MET A 116 -7.27 0.42 14.60
N GLN A 117 -7.27 0.97 15.82
CA GLN A 117 -6.16 1.80 16.30
C GLN A 117 -4.86 0.99 16.42
N LEU A 118 -4.91 -0.21 17.02
CA LEU A 118 -3.79 -1.15 17.07
C LEU A 118 -3.26 -1.46 15.67
N THR A 119 -4.16 -1.76 14.73
CA THR A 119 -3.80 -2.01 13.33
C THR A 119 -3.05 -0.83 12.74
N ARG A 120 -3.49 0.41 12.98
CA ARG A 120 -2.79 1.63 12.50
C ARG A 120 -1.41 1.79 13.12
N TYR A 121 -1.24 1.48 14.41
CA TYR A 121 0.08 1.52 15.05
C TYR A 121 1.01 0.45 14.48
N THR A 122 0.51 -0.77 14.29
CA THR A 122 1.25 -1.84 13.62
C THR A 122 1.64 -1.45 12.20
N THR A 123 0.74 -0.84 11.43
CA THR A 123 1.05 -0.33 10.09
C THR A 123 2.21 0.66 10.13
N LEU A 124 2.24 1.59 11.09
CA LEU A 124 3.31 2.58 11.18
C LEU A 124 4.67 1.92 11.46
N VAL A 125 4.71 0.93 12.35
CA VAL A 125 5.92 0.13 12.61
C VAL A 125 6.36 -0.63 11.35
N LEU A 126 5.42 -1.26 10.65
CA LEU A 126 5.72 -1.96 9.39
C LEU A 126 6.22 -1.00 8.31
N CYS A 127 5.66 0.20 8.18
CA CYS A 127 6.13 1.19 7.23
C CYS A 127 7.58 1.62 7.50
N ILE A 128 7.94 1.82 8.77
CA ILE A 128 9.33 2.17 9.14
C ILE A 128 10.27 1.02 8.78
N PHE A 129 9.89 -0.21 9.14
CA PHE A 129 10.71 -1.38 8.89
C PHE A 129 10.84 -1.69 7.38
N GLN A 130 9.73 -1.81 6.67
CA GLN A 130 9.71 -2.11 5.23
C GLN A 130 10.29 -0.96 4.40
N GLY A 131 10.06 0.29 4.81
CA GLY A 131 10.65 1.47 4.16
C GLY A 131 12.16 1.51 4.30
N TYR A 132 12.69 1.16 5.48
CA TYR A 132 14.12 1.02 5.69
C TYR A 132 14.72 -0.10 4.83
N LEU A 133 14.09 -1.28 4.79
CA LEU A 133 14.53 -2.39 3.94
C LEU A 133 14.54 -1.99 2.46
N LEU A 134 13.48 -1.33 1.98
CA LEU A 134 13.36 -0.87 0.61
C LEU A 134 14.44 0.18 0.27
N ALA A 135 14.73 1.11 1.18
CA ALA A 135 15.79 2.10 1.02
C ALA A 135 17.18 1.44 0.91
N LEU A 136 17.46 0.41 1.72
CA LEU A 136 18.70 -0.37 1.61
C LEU A 136 18.80 -1.11 0.27
N SER A 137 17.71 -1.73 -0.18
CA SER A 137 17.64 -2.41 -1.48
C SER A 137 17.89 -1.43 -2.65
N PHE A 138 17.52 -0.16 -2.51
CA PHE A 138 17.80 0.87 -3.52
C PHE A 138 19.25 1.38 -3.51
N GLN A 139 19.96 1.28 -2.39
CA GLN A 139 21.36 1.73 -2.28
C GLN A 139 22.39 0.69 -2.71
N HIS A 140 22.06 -0.61 -2.65
CA HIS A 140 22.95 -1.71 -3.04
C HIS A 140 22.36 -2.60 -4.15
N PRO A 141 22.33 -2.14 -5.42
CA PRO A 141 21.91 -2.99 -6.53
C PRO A 141 22.85 -4.17 -6.82
N GLU A 142 24.11 -4.13 -6.34
CA GLU A 142 25.15 -5.10 -6.71
C GLU A 142 25.19 -6.37 -5.84
N SER A 143 24.46 -6.45 -4.72
CA SER A 143 24.49 -7.64 -3.84
C SER A 143 23.64 -8.82 -4.34
N TYR A 144 23.09 -8.75 -5.55
CA TYR A 144 22.28 -9.82 -6.16
C TYR A 144 23.05 -10.66 -7.19
N HIS A 145 24.34 -10.39 -7.39
CA HIS A 145 25.24 -11.21 -8.20
C HIS A 145 26.14 -12.10 -7.30
N THR A 146 25.53 -13.07 -6.62
CA THR A 146 26.19 -14.33 -6.24
C THR A 146 25.20 -15.47 -6.34
#